data_AF-A0A3D1R4D5-F1
#
_entry.id   AF-A0A3D1R4D5-F1
#
_cell.length_a   1.000
_cell.length_b   1.000
_cell.length_c   1.000
_cell.angle_alpha   90.00
_cell.angle_beta   90.00
_cell.angle_gamma   90.00
#
_symmetry.space_group_name_H-M   'P 1'
#
loop_
_entity.id
_entity.type
_entity.pdbx_description
1 polymer ?
#
loop_
_entity_poly.entity_id
_entity_poly.type
_entity_poly.pdbx_seq_one_letter_code
_entity_poly.pdbx_strand_id
1 'polypeptide(L)'
;GGYAALQLEVVNDWPVRPYAFAGAGLLRSTVPAEAESLLRSDTAGIVPVGLGAEGSLSRHLRLGARLSYDLIFDNELVREAGSLAADLWALTLVAAYAF
;
A
#
# COMPACT_ATOMS: atom_id res chain seq x y z
N GLY A 1 2.81 3.97 -8.83
CA GLY A 1 3.35 2.63 -8.49
C GLY A 1 2.21 1.64 -8.33
N GLY A 2 2.52 0.35 -8.30
CA GLY A 2 1.54 -0.72 -8.12
C GLY A 2 2.17 -1.95 -7.46
N TYR A 3 1.36 -2.78 -6.81
CA TYR A 3 1.80 -4.01 -6.18
C TYR A 3 0.75 -5.11 -6.31
N ALA A 4 1.19 -6.35 -6.21
CA ALA A 4 0.33 -7.51 -5.99
C ALA A 4 0.35 -7.85 -4.50
N ALA A 5 -0.80 -8.23 -3.94
CA ALA A 5 -0.91 -8.62 -2.54
C ALA A 5 -1.65 -9.95 -2.39
N LEU A 6 -1.16 -10.76 -1.45
CA LEU A 6 -1.86 -11.93 -0.93
C LEU A 6 -2.67 -11.49 0.29
N GLN A 7 -3.93 -11.88 0.33
CA GLN A 7 -4.86 -11.56 1.41
C GLN A 7 -5.31 -12.85 2.10
N LEU A 8 -5.25 -12.84 3.44
CA LEU A 8 -5.73 -13.90 4.32
C LEU A 8 -6.95 -13.38 5.07
N GLU A 9 -8.12 -13.91 4.73
CA GLU A 9 -9.38 -13.52 5.37
C GLU A 9 -9.66 -14.38 6.59
N VAL A 10 -10.19 -13.76 7.64
CA VAL A 10 -10.72 -14.48 8.80
C VAL A 10 -12.15 -14.88 8.49
N VAL A 11 -12.41 -16.18 8.43
CA VAL A 11 -13.77 -16.72 8.24
C VAL A 11 -14.56 -16.53 9.54
N ASN A 12 -15.64 -15.75 9.48
CA ASN A 12 -16.54 -15.50 10.60
C ASN A 12 -17.98 -15.25 10.10
N ASP A 13 -18.94 -15.21 11.03
CA ASP A 13 -20.35 -14.90 10.74
C ASP A 13 -20.67 -13.39 10.86
N TRP A 14 -19.65 -12.55 11.03
CA TRP A 14 -19.86 -11.12 11.22
C TRP A 14 -20.11 -10.42 9.87
N PRO A 15 -20.88 -9.31 9.84
CA PRO A 15 -21.07 -8.52 8.63
C PRO A 15 -19.79 -7.82 8.15
N VAL A 16 -18.71 -7.94 8.91
CA VAL A 16 -17.38 -7.39 8.66
C VAL A 16 -16.40 -8.54 8.51
N ARG A 17 -15.64 -8.52 7.41
CA ARG A 17 -14.61 -9.49 7.05
C ARG A 17 -13.23 -8.88 7.31
N PRO A 18 -12.60 -9.16 8.46
CA PRO A 18 -11.24 -8.73 8.69
C PRO A 18 -10.27 -9.61 7.91
N TYR A 19 -9.15 -9.01 7.51
CA TYR A 19 -8.10 -9.69 6.76
C TYR A 19 -6.71 -9.16 7.12
N ALA A 20 -5.72 -10.00 6.93
CA ALA A 20 -4.31 -9.61 6.88
C ALA A 20 -3.81 -9.70 5.44
N PHE A 21 -2.81 -8.91 5.08
CA PHE A 21 -2.22 -9.00 3.74
C PHE A 21 -0.72 -8.68 3.75
N ALA A 22 -0.05 -9.20 2.74
CA ALA A 22 1.34 -8.90 2.41
C ALA A 22 1.49 -8.89 0.89
N GLY A 23 2.31 -7.99 0.36
CA GLY A 23 2.49 -7.84 -1.07
C GLY A 23 3.91 -7.55 -1.50
N ALA A 24 4.10 -7.41 -2.80
CA ALA A 24 5.33 -6.94 -3.42
C ALA A 24 5.00 -6.15 -4.68
N GLY A 25 5.76 -5.09 -4.94
CA GLY A 25 5.55 -4.23 -6.09
C GLY A 25 6.68 -3.24 -6.33
N LEU A 26 6.39 -2.29 -7.23
CA LEU A 26 7.29 -1.22 -7.60
C LEU A 26 6.59 0.13 -7.46
N LEU A 27 7.29 1.06 -6.81
CA LEU A 27 6.97 2.48 -6.80
C LEU A 27 7.82 3.18 -7.85
N ARG A 28 7.19 4.11 -8.55
CA ARG A 28 7.88 5.02 -9.47
C ARG A 28 7.60 6.42 -8.98
N SER A 29 8.66 7.18 -8.76
CA SER A 29 8.60 8.55 -8.29
C SER A 29 8.88 9.50 -9.45
N THR A 30 8.05 10.52 -9.63
CA THR A 30 8.39 11.63 -10.52
C THR A 30 9.40 12.52 -9.83
N VAL A 31 10.63 12.52 -10.33
CA VAL A 31 11.70 13.40 -9.89
C VAL A 31 11.66 14.68 -10.75
N PRO A 32 11.77 15.89 -10.18
CA PRO A 32 11.96 17.10 -10.96
C PRO A 32 13.23 17.02 -11.82
N ALA A 33 13.19 17.51 -13.06
CA ALA A 33 14.28 17.39 -14.03
C ALA A 33 15.65 17.90 -13.52
N GLU A 34 15.64 18.86 -12.59
CA GLU A 34 16.83 19.43 -11.96
C GLU A 34 17.58 18.44 -11.04
N ALA A 35 16.87 17.47 -10.45
CA ALA A 35 17.42 16.44 -9.56
C ALA A 35 17.64 15.10 -10.26
N GLU A 36 17.18 14.95 -11.51
CA GLU A 36 17.27 13.71 -12.30
C GLU A 36 18.72 13.35 -12.63
N SER A 37 19.62 14.34 -12.75
CA SER A 37 21.06 14.11 -12.99
C SER A 37 21.82 13.55 -11.79
N LEU A 38 21.25 13.63 -10.57
CA LEU A 38 21.86 13.17 -9.33
C LEU A 38 21.37 11.77 -8.92
N LEU A 39 20.34 11.24 -9.56
CA LEU A 39 19.69 9.99 -9.18
C LEU A 39 19.77 8.98 -10.32
N ARG A 40 20.28 7.78 -10.05
CA ARG A 40 20.44 6.73 -11.06
C ARG A 40 19.15 5.95 -11.32
N SER A 41 18.18 6.01 -10.40
CA SER A 41 16.92 5.26 -10.47
C SER A 41 15.75 6.07 -9.90
N ASP A 42 14.66 6.15 -10.66
CA ASP A 42 13.36 6.72 -10.26
C ASP A 42 12.39 5.66 -9.70
N THR A 43 12.86 4.41 -9.61
CA THR A 43 12.06 3.24 -9.28
C THR A 43 12.56 2.61 -7.98
N ALA A 44 11.62 2.26 -7.10
CA ALA A 44 11.88 1.63 -5.81
C ALA A 44 11.02 0.38 -5.63
N GLY A 45 11.56 -0.64 -4.96
CA GLY A 45 10.79 -1.79 -4.51
C GLY A 45 9.89 -1.42 -3.32
N ILE A 46 8.71 -2.03 -3.25
CA ILE A 46 7.79 -1.89 -2.13
C ILE A 46 7.25 -3.25 -1.69
N VAL A 47 7.23 -3.51 -0.38
CA VAL A 47 6.58 -4.66 0.26
C VAL A 47 5.59 -4.11 1.29
N PRO A 48 4.30 -3.97 0.92
CA PRO A 48 3.28 -3.56 1.87
C PRO A 48 2.84 -4.75 2.72
N VAL A 49 2.71 -4.53 4.02
CA VAL A 49 2.12 -5.50 4.96
C VAL A 49 1.07 -4.79 5.81
N GLY A 50 -0.01 -5.47 6.17
CA GLY A 50 -1.03 -4.80 6.95
C GLY A 50 -2.27 -5.61 7.27
N LEU A 51 -3.26 -4.90 7.80
CA LEU A 51 -4.54 -5.43 8.20
C LEU A 51 -5.65 -4.57 7.61
N GLY A 52 -6.80 -5.17 7.38
CA GLY A 52 -7.98 -4.44 6.94
C GLY A 52 -9.26 -5.12 7.36
N ALA A 53 -10.37 -4.44 7.09
CA ALA A 53 -11.71 -4.93 7.33
C ALA A 53 -12.64 -4.38 6.26
N GLU A 54 -13.49 -5.25 5.71
CA GLU A 54 -14.53 -4.88 4.76
C GLU A 54 -15.90 -5.26 5.27
N GLY A 55 -16.89 -4.39 5.11
CA GLY A 55 -18.28 -4.65 5.45
C GLY A 55 -19.22 -4.26 4.32
N SER A 56 -20.35 -4.96 4.22
CA SER A 56 -21.44 -4.55 3.33
C SER A 56 -22.49 -3.81 4.14
N LEU A 57 -22.68 -2.52 3.87
CA LEU A 57 -23.74 -1.74 4.52
C LEU A 57 -25.12 -2.05 3.91
N SER A 58 -25.13 -2.34 2.59
CA SER A 58 -26.32 -2.76 1.86
C SER A 58 -25.93 -3.67 0.70
N ARG A 59 -26.92 -4.17 -0.06
CA ARG A 59 -26.66 -4.96 -1.29
C ARG A 59 -25.86 -4.19 -2.35
N HIS A 60 -25.88 -2.87 -2.27
CA HIS A 60 -25.27 -1.96 -3.24
C HIS A 60 -24.01 -1.27 -2.71
N LEU A 61 -23.84 -1.17 -1.38
CA LEU A 61 -22.76 -0.39 -0.78
C LEU A 61 -21.82 -1.26 0.07
N ARG A 62 -20.54 -1.24 -0.29
CA ARG A 62 -19.43 -1.86 0.45
C ARG A 62 -18.50 -0.78 0.98
N LEU A 63 -18.07 -0.95 2.23
CA LEU A 63 -17.11 -0.09 2.90
C LEU A 63 -15.90 -0.93 3.33
N GLY A 64 -14.72 -0.33 3.28
CA GLY A 64 -13.49 -0.98 3.71
C GLY A 64 -12.54 0.02 4.35
N ALA A 65 -11.78 -0.46 5.32
CA ALA A 65 -10.65 0.25 5.89
C ALA A 65 -9.43 -0.67 5.89
N ARG A 66 -8.27 -0.12 5.57
CA ARG A 66 -7.01 -0.85 5.52
C ARG A 66 -5.90 0.00 6.09
N LEU A 67 -5.14 -0.56 7.02
CA LEU A 67 -3.90 0.02 7.53
C LEU A 67 -2.73 -0.80 7.00
N SER A 68 -1.77 -0.13 6.36
CA SER A 68 -0.56 -0.77 5.83
C SER A 68 0.70 -0.08 6.34
N TYR A 69 1.74 -0.89 6.43
CA TYR A 69 3.12 -0.49 6.59
C TYR A 69 3.87 -0.88 5.33
N ASP A 70 4.39 0.12 4.63
CA ASP A 70 5.01 -0.06 3.33
C ASP A 70 6.53 -0.05 3.47
N LEU A 71 7.15 -1.22 3.36
CA LEU A 71 8.61 -1.38 3.37
C LEU A 71 9.17 -0.99 2.00
N ILE A 72 9.96 0.07 1.92
CA ILE A 72 10.55 0.55 0.66
C ILE A 72 12.04 0.24 0.61
N PHE A 73 12.49 -0.39 -0.48
CA PHE A 73 13.89 -0.77 -0.71
C PHE A 73 14.37 -0.36 -2.10
N ASP A 74 15.69 -0.32 -2.29
CA ASP A 74 16.37 0.05 -3.55
C ASP A 74 16.05 1.45 -4.09
N ASN A 75 15.67 2.39 -3.23
CA ASN A 75 15.60 3.79 -3.62
C ASN A 75 16.94 4.49 -3.33
N GLU A 76 17.67 4.90 -4.35
CA GLU A 76 18.92 5.65 -4.16
C GLU A 76 18.69 6.97 -3.39
N LEU A 77 17.50 7.59 -3.50
CA LEU A 77 17.08 8.71 -2.65
C LEU A 77 17.05 8.35 -1.16
N VAL A 78 16.58 7.14 -0.82
CA VAL A 78 16.54 6.62 0.55
C VAL A 78 17.94 6.28 1.04
N ARG A 79 18.81 5.80 0.15
CA ARG A 79 20.20 5.44 0.46
C ARG A 79 21.08 6.67 0.69
N GLU A 80 20.92 7.74 -0.08
CA GLU A 80 21.64 9.01 0.12
C GLU A 80 21.09 9.83 1.29
N ALA A 81 19.80 9.73 1.61
CA ALA A 81 19.19 10.42 2.75
C ALA A 81 19.57 9.82 4.14
N GLY A 82 20.38 8.77 4.18
CA GLY A 82 21.11 8.32 5.36
C GLY A 82 20.32 7.74 6.55
N SER A 83 19.00 7.90 6.66
CA SER A 83 18.23 7.32 7.79
C SER A 83 16.70 7.31 7.61
N LEU A 84 16.21 7.29 6.38
CA LEU A 84 14.77 7.18 6.15
C LEU A 84 14.53 6.02 5.19
N ALA A 85 14.66 4.79 5.70
CA ALA A 85 13.71 3.77 5.27
C ALA A 85 12.35 4.47 5.36
N ALA A 86 11.80 4.86 4.21
CA ALA A 86 10.58 5.64 4.12
C ALA A 86 9.43 4.68 4.42
N ASP A 87 9.44 4.22 5.66
CA ASP A 87 8.52 3.29 6.25
C ASP A 87 7.23 4.07 6.45
N LEU A 88 6.36 3.95 5.45
CA LEU A 88 5.15 4.74 5.36
C LEU A 88 3.99 3.95 5.93
N TRP A 89 3.35 4.52 6.96
CA TRP A 89 2.03 4.09 7.36
C TRP A 89 0.99 4.69 6.42
N ALA A 90 0.16 3.84 5.82
CA ALA A 90 -0.94 4.27 4.98
C ALA A 90 -2.27 3.76 5.52
N LEU A 91 -3.20 4.69 5.75
CA LEU A 91 -4.60 4.39 6.01
C LEU A 91 -5.39 4.60 4.72
N THR A 92 -5.99 3.52 4.21
CA THR A 92 -6.86 3.55 3.03
C THR A 92 -8.30 3.31 3.47
N LEU A 93 -9.19 4.22 3.09
CA LEU A 93 -10.64 4.04 3.23
C LEU A 93 -11.23 3.83 1.84
N VAL A 94 -12.06 2.81 1.69
CA VAL A 94 -12.71 2.44 0.44
C VAL A 94 -14.21 2.47 0.61
N ALA A 95 -14.90 3.08 -0.34
CA ALA A 95 -16.35 2.98 -0.48
C ALA A 95 -16.64 2.60 -1.93
N ALA A 96 -17.38 1.49 -2.12
CA ALA A 96 -17.74 0.99 -3.44
C ALA A 96 -19.26 0.84 -3.53
N TYR A 97 -19.84 1.38 -4.60
CA TYR A 97 -21.26 1.31 -4.89
C TYR A 97 -21.50 0.57 -6.20
N ALA A 98 -22.35 -0.46 -6.19
CA ALA A 98 -22.79 -1.21 -7.36
C ALA A 98 -24.23 -0.82 -7.72
N PHE A 99 -24.47 -0.47 -8.98
CA PHE A 99 -25.76 -0.10 -9.57
C PHE A 99 -26.37 -1.24 -10.38
#